data_AF-A0A439RPH3-F1
#
_entry.id   AF-A0A439RPH3-F1
#
_cell.length_a   1.000
_cell.length_b   1.000
_cell.length_c   1.000
_cell.angle_alpha   90.00
_cell.angle_beta   90.00
_cell.angle_gamma   90.00
#
_symmetry.space_group_name_H-M   'P 1'
#
loop_
_entity.id
_entity.type
_entity.pdbx_description
1 polymer ?
#
loop_
_entity_poly.entity_id
_entity_poly.type
_entity_poly.pdbx_seq_one_letter_code
_entity_poly.pdbx_strand_id
1 'polypeptide(L)'
;MPELTAKQEAFAVAYVETGNGSKAYRMSHDVGADTKPETVWSNASRLLADSKVSARVKDLQAEARELLMVSVGTLTDELEQARLKAMADDKGASAAVSATMGKAKLHGLLVDKAELTGKDGKDLMPDHSPRKLAKAVALILAKGMKEADASGN
;
A
#
# COMPACT_ATOMS: atom_id res chain seq x y z
N MET A 1 -2.05 5.93 29.06
CA MET A 1 -2.16 5.70 27.60
C MET A 1 -1.76 6.99 26.89
N PRO A 2 -0.98 6.94 25.79
CA PRO A 2 -0.62 8.15 25.06
C PRO A 2 -1.88 8.88 24.64
N GLU A 3 -1.96 10.18 24.92
CA GLU A 3 -3.11 11.01 24.55
C GLU A 3 -3.12 11.17 23.02
N LEU A 4 -3.92 10.34 22.36
CA LEU A 4 -4.22 10.42 20.92
C LEU A 4 -5.40 11.36 20.71
N THR A 5 -5.34 12.13 19.61
CA THR A 5 -6.51 12.87 19.16
C THR A 5 -7.55 11.93 18.56
N ALA A 6 -8.82 12.32 18.56
CA ALA A 6 -9.90 11.52 17.96
C ALA A 6 -9.64 11.17 16.49
N LYS A 7 -9.02 12.08 15.71
CA LYS A 7 -8.64 11.84 14.31
C LYS A 7 -7.52 10.82 14.16
N GLN A 8 -6.55 10.80 15.08
CA GLN A 8 -5.48 9.80 15.10
C GLN A 8 -5.99 8.41 15.48
N GLU A 9 -6.90 8.33 16.46
CA GLU A 9 -7.53 7.06 16.85
C GLU A 9 -8.35 6.50 15.68
N ALA A 10 -9.19 7.33 15.06
CA ALA A 10 -9.97 6.94 13.89
C ALA A 10 -9.08 6.49 12.73
N PHE A 11 -7.93 7.14 12.52
CA PHE A 11 -6.96 6.72 11.52
C PHE A 11 -6.36 5.35 11.84
N ALA A 12 -5.96 5.10 13.09
CA ALA A 12 -5.36 3.84 13.51
C ALA A 12 -6.35 2.67 13.31
N VAL A 13 -7.61 2.84 13.71
CA VAL A 13 -8.69 1.85 13.48
C VAL A 13 -8.88 1.60 11.99
N ALA A 14 -9.07 2.66 11.19
CA ALA A 14 -9.29 2.53 9.75
C ALA A 14 -8.09 1.88 9.03
N TYR A 15 -6.87 2.08 9.54
CA TYR A 15 -5.68 1.47 8.98
C TYR A 15 -5.60 -0.03 9.27
N VAL A 16 -5.93 -0.47 10.48
CA VAL A 16 -5.98 -1.90 10.82
C VAL A 16 -7.05 -2.63 10.00
N GLU A 17 -8.20 -2.00 9.75
CA GLU A 17 -9.27 -2.58 8.93
C GLU A 17 -8.91 -2.66 7.44
N THR A 18 -8.27 -1.62 6.89
CA THR A 18 -8.10 -1.49 5.43
C THR A 18 -6.72 -1.89 4.91
N GLY A 19 -5.70 -1.93 5.78
CA GLY A 19 -4.30 -2.13 5.41
C GLY A 19 -3.72 -1.03 4.50
N ASN A 20 -4.45 0.08 4.28
CA ASN A 20 -4.08 1.11 3.32
C ASN A 20 -4.09 2.50 3.97
N GLY A 21 -2.91 3.12 4.11
CA GLY A 21 -2.76 4.42 4.76
C GLY A 21 -3.56 5.54 4.09
N SER A 22 -3.55 5.60 2.75
CA SER A 22 -4.28 6.63 2.02
C SER A 22 -5.80 6.50 2.18
N LYS A 23 -6.32 5.26 2.22
CA LYS A 23 -7.74 5.00 2.47
C LYS A 23 -8.11 5.34 3.91
N ALA A 24 -7.31 4.90 4.88
CA ALA A 24 -7.48 5.22 6.29
C ALA A 24 -7.48 6.74 6.55
N TYR A 25 -6.61 7.49 5.86
CA TYR A 25 -6.55 8.94 5.98
C TYR A 25 -7.83 9.62 5.47
N ARG A 26 -8.35 9.19 4.32
CA ARG A 26 -9.63 9.72 3.79
C ARG A 26 -10.84 9.40 4.67
N MET A 27 -10.79 8.30 5.42
CA MET A 27 -11.87 7.90 6.33
C MET A 27 -11.84 8.64 7.67
N SER A 28 -10.66 9.05 8.13
CA SER A 28 -10.45 9.64 9.46
C SER A 28 -10.30 11.17 9.45
N HIS A 29 -9.94 11.75 8.31
CA HIS A 29 -9.68 13.17 8.15
C HIS A 29 -10.59 13.76 7.07
N ASP A 30 -10.95 15.03 7.24
CA ASP A 30 -11.71 15.79 6.26
C ASP A 30 -10.82 16.07 5.03
N VAL A 31 -10.91 15.19 4.04
CA VAL A 31 -10.21 15.32 2.76
C VAL A 31 -11.17 15.85 1.72
N GLY A 32 -10.96 17.10 1.27
CA GLY A 32 -11.77 17.69 0.19
C GLY A 32 -11.60 16.93 -1.13
N ALA A 33 -12.62 16.98 -2.00
CA ALA A 33 -12.63 16.27 -3.29
C ALA A 33 -11.42 16.63 -4.18
N ASP A 34 -10.97 17.89 -4.11
CA ASP A 34 -9.83 18.40 -4.90
C ASP A 34 -8.47 18.13 -4.26
N THR A 35 -8.43 17.39 -3.14
CA THR A 35 -7.17 17.07 -2.47
C THR A 35 -6.38 16.09 -3.31
N LYS A 36 -5.18 16.52 -3.73
CA LYS A 36 -4.25 15.72 -4.51
C LYS A 36 -3.92 14.38 -3.82
N PRO A 37 -3.92 13.26 -4.56
CA PRO A 37 -3.57 11.94 -4.01
C PRO A 37 -2.22 11.90 -3.29
N GLU A 38 -1.24 12.64 -3.79
CA GLU A 38 0.12 12.72 -3.23
C GLU A 38 0.12 13.33 -1.83
N THR A 39 -0.73 14.34 -1.60
CA THR A 39 -0.91 14.97 -0.29
C THR A 39 -1.49 13.99 0.71
N VAL A 40 -2.51 13.24 0.30
CA VAL A 40 -3.13 12.19 1.14
C VAL A 40 -2.12 11.12 1.51
N TRP A 41 -1.36 10.64 0.51
CA TRP A 41 -0.34 9.61 0.74
C TRP A 41 0.79 10.09 1.66
N SER A 42 1.30 11.30 1.44
CA SER A 42 2.35 11.89 2.27
C SER A 42 1.91 12.09 3.72
N ASN A 43 0.69 12.60 3.93
CA ASN A 43 0.15 12.78 5.27
C ASN A 43 -0.13 11.45 5.98
N ALA A 44 -0.70 10.48 5.27
CA ALA A 44 -0.92 9.13 5.81
C ALA A 44 0.41 8.48 6.24
N SER A 45 1.46 8.59 5.41
CA SER A 45 2.79 8.10 5.72
C SER A 45 3.38 8.77 6.97
N ARG A 46 3.22 10.09 7.08
CA ARG A 46 3.64 10.84 8.27
C ARG A 46 2.89 10.41 9.53
N LEU A 47 1.58 10.16 9.46
CA LEU A 47 0.81 9.64 10.59
C LEU A 47 1.29 8.25 11.02
N LEU A 48 1.58 7.36 10.07
CA LEU A 48 2.10 6.03 10.40
C LEU A 48 3.50 6.07 11.03
N ALA A 49 4.30 7.07 10.70
CA ALA A 49 5.61 7.31 11.30
C ALA A 49 5.53 7.98 12.69
N ASP A 50 4.38 8.54 13.07
CA ASP A 50 4.19 9.10 14.41
C ASP A 50 4.21 7.99 15.46
N SER A 51 5.07 8.15 16.47
CA SER A 51 5.30 7.12 17.49
C SER A 51 4.04 6.72 18.26
N LYS A 52 3.10 7.65 18.50
CA LYS A 52 1.86 7.37 19.25
C LYS A 52 0.89 6.58 18.37
N VAL A 53 0.72 7.01 17.12
CA VAL A 53 -0.15 6.32 16.15
C VAL A 53 0.39 4.92 15.85
N SER A 54 1.71 4.80 15.62
CA SER A 54 2.36 3.51 15.38
C SER A 54 2.20 2.54 16.55
N ALA A 55 2.36 3.03 17.79
CA ALA A 55 2.10 2.23 18.98
C ALA A 55 0.63 1.78 19.03
N ARG A 56 -0.33 2.68 18.80
CA ARG A 56 -1.76 2.35 18.82
C ARG A 56 -2.15 1.33 17.74
N VAL A 57 -1.59 1.44 16.53
CA VAL A 57 -1.80 0.44 15.47
C VAL A 57 -1.31 -0.93 15.90
N LYS A 58 -0.14 -1.02 16.56
CA LYS A 58 0.37 -2.30 17.08
C LYS A 58 -0.54 -2.87 18.16
N ASP A 59 -1.04 -2.03 19.07
CA ASP A 59 -1.95 -2.46 20.13
C ASP A 59 -3.25 -3.00 19.52
N LEU A 60 -3.87 -2.27 18.57
CA LEU A 60 -5.06 -2.71 17.85
C LEU A 60 -4.84 -4.01 17.06
N GLN A 61 -3.66 -4.17 16.43
CA GLN A 61 -3.31 -5.41 15.76
C GLN A 61 -3.15 -6.57 16.75
N ALA A 62 -2.58 -6.32 17.94
CA ALA A 62 -2.47 -7.32 18.99
C ALA A 62 -3.87 -7.68 19.55
N GLU A 63 -4.72 -6.70 19.84
CA GLU A 63 -6.12 -6.91 20.26
C GLU A 63 -6.89 -7.73 19.22
N ALA A 64 -6.81 -7.36 17.94
CA ALA A 64 -7.44 -8.11 16.84
C ALA A 64 -6.89 -9.54 16.74
N ARG A 65 -5.58 -9.72 16.95
CA ARG A 65 -4.93 -11.04 16.96
C ARG A 65 -5.44 -11.92 18.10
N GLU A 66 -5.58 -11.36 19.30
CA GLU A 66 -6.13 -12.04 20.48
C GLU A 66 -7.61 -12.39 20.26
N LEU A 67 -8.41 -11.45 19.75
CA LEU A 67 -9.84 -11.67 19.48
C LEU A 67 -10.09 -12.72 18.40
N LEU A 68 -9.30 -12.71 17.33
CA LEU A 68 -9.41 -13.68 16.24
C LEU A 68 -8.72 -15.01 16.57
N MET A 69 -7.89 -15.07 17.63
CA MET A 69 -6.96 -16.17 17.91
C MET A 69 -6.09 -16.58 16.71
N VAL A 70 -5.95 -15.72 15.71
CA VAL A 70 -5.19 -16.00 14.49
C VAL A 70 -3.74 -15.63 14.75
N SER A 71 -2.84 -16.61 14.66
CA SER A 71 -1.39 -16.42 14.78
C SER A 71 -0.70 -17.06 13.58
N VAL A 72 0.58 -16.74 13.37
CA VAL A 72 1.40 -17.45 12.38
C VAL A 72 1.39 -18.96 12.64
N GLY A 73 1.40 -19.39 13.90
CA GLY A 73 1.28 -20.79 14.30
C GLY A 73 -0.06 -21.40 13.88
N THR A 74 -1.17 -20.78 14.23
CA THR A 74 -2.51 -21.31 13.91
C THR A 74 -2.75 -21.35 12.40
N LEU A 75 -2.31 -20.33 11.65
CA LEU A 75 -2.35 -20.34 10.18
C LEU A 75 -1.45 -21.43 9.58
N THR A 76 -0.30 -21.71 10.20
CA THR A 76 0.58 -22.81 9.77
C THR A 76 -0.11 -24.16 9.97
N ASP A 77 -0.78 -24.34 11.12
CA ASP A 77 -1.52 -25.55 11.43
C ASP A 77 -2.71 -25.72 10.47
N GLU A 78 -3.48 -24.66 10.21
CA GLU A 78 -4.57 -24.67 9.24
C GLU A 78 -4.10 -25.04 7.83
N LEU A 79 -2.98 -24.47 7.36
CA LEU A 79 -2.39 -24.82 6.08
C LEU A 79 -1.88 -26.26 6.04
N GLU A 80 -1.35 -26.79 7.15
CA GLU A 80 -0.97 -28.20 7.22
C GLU A 80 -2.19 -29.13 7.19
N GLN A 81 -3.26 -28.79 7.90
CA GLN A 81 -4.52 -29.54 7.83
C GLN A 81 -5.11 -29.50 6.41
N ALA A 82 -5.07 -28.35 5.73
CA ALA A 82 -5.49 -28.24 4.33
C ALA A 82 -4.61 -29.10 3.40
N ARG A 83 -3.29 -29.13 3.62
CA ARG A 83 -2.35 -29.98 2.87
C ARG A 83 -2.68 -31.47 3.06
N LEU A 84 -2.91 -31.91 4.29
CA LEU A 84 -3.24 -33.30 4.61
C LEU A 84 -4.58 -33.71 4.01
N LYS A 85 -5.62 -32.86 4.12
CA LYS A 85 -6.93 -33.09 3.48
C LYS A 85 -6.82 -33.17 1.97
N ALA A 86 -6.02 -32.29 1.35
CA ALA A 86 -5.79 -32.33 -0.09
C ALA A 86 -5.05 -33.60 -0.52
N MET A 87 -4.10 -34.10 0.26
CA MET A 87 -3.40 -35.36 -0.04
C MET A 87 -4.28 -36.61 0.07
N ALA A 88 -5.44 -36.53 0.70
CA ALA A 88 -6.40 -37.63 0.77
C ALA A 88 -7.26 -37.77 -0.51
N ASP A 89 -7.18 -36.83 -1.44
CA ASP A 89 -7.86 -36.84 -2.74
C ASP A 89 -6.85 -37.10 -3.87
N ASP A 90 -7.17 -38.02 -4.78
CA ASP A 90 -6.35 -38.36 -5.97
C ASP A 90 -6.04 -37.13 -6.85
N LYS A 91 -6.88 -36.09 -6.80
CA LYS A 91 -6.70 -34.84 -7.56
C LYS A 91 -6.20 -33.67 -6.72
N GLY A 92 -5.90 -33.88 -5.44
CA GLY A 92 -5.56 -32.80 -4.51
C GLY A 92 -4.08 -32.38 -4.49
N ALA A 93 -3.22 -32.97 -5.33
CA ALA A 93 -1.78 -32.66 -5.36
C ALA A 93 -1.49 -31.15 -5.55
N SER A 94 -2.22 -30.47 -6.43
CA SER A 94 -2.04 -29.03 -6.66
C SER A 94 -2.40 -28.17 -5.44
N ALA A 95 -3.46 -28.54 -4.72
CA ALA A 95 -3.88 -27.86 -3.49
C ALA A 95 -2.86 -28.10 -2.35
N ALA A 96 -2.30 -29.30 -2.25
CA ALA A 96 -1.25 -29.61 -1.27
C ALA A 96 0.05 -28.81 -1.53
N VAL A 97 0.45 -28.67 -2.80
CA VAL A 97 1.58 -27.80 -3.20
C VAL A 97 1.27 -26.35 -2.84
N SER A 98 0.06 -25.87 -3.14
CA SER A 98 -0.35 -24.49 -2.83
C SER A 98 -0.31 -24.21 -1.32
N ALA A 99 -0.78 -25.13 -0.49
CA ALA A 99 -0.71 -25.01 0.97
C ALA A 99 0.74 -24.98 1.46
N THR A 100 1.62 -25.79 0.89
CA THR A 100 3.06 -25.81 1.22
C THR A 100 3.74 -24.48 0.85
N MET A 101 3.42 -23.94 -0.32
CA MET A 101 3.88 -22.62 -0.77
C MET A 101 3.34 -21.51 0.13
N GLY A 102 2.08 -21.59 0.55
CA GLY A 102 1.48 -20.67 1.52
C GLY A 102 2.25 -20.62 2.83
N LYS A 103 2.63 -21.79 3.38
CA LYS A 103 3.48 -21.86 4.59
C LYS A 103 4.85 -21.21 4.35
N ALA A 104 5.50 -21.51 3.22
CA ALA A 104 6.80 -20.93 2.91
C ALA A 104 6.75 -19.40 2.80
N LYS A 105 5.68 -18.84 2.18
CA LYS A 105 5.45 -17.39 2.11
C LYS A 105 5.16 -16.78 3.49
N LEU A 106 4.31 -17.43 4.29
CA LEU A 106 3.96 -16.97 5.64
C LEU A 106 5.20 -16.86 6.55
N HIS A 107 6.15 -17.78 6.42
CA HIS A 107 7.41 -17.79 7.17
C HIS A 107 8.55 -17.02 6.51
N GLY A 108 8.30 -16.33 5.38
CA GLY A 108 9.30 -15.54 4.66
C GLY A 108 10.41 -16.35 3.97
N LEU A 109 10.24 -17.66 3.84
CA LEU A 109 11.18 -18.56 3.14
C LEU A 109 11.07 -18.44 1.62
N LEU A 110 9.93 -17.93 1.14
CA LEU A 110 9.67 -17.66 -0.27
C LEU A 110 9.13 -16.24 -0.42
N VAL A 111 9.89 -15.40 -1.11
CA VAL A 111 9.57 -13.98 -1.31
C VAL A 111 9.30 -13.74 -2.78
N ASP A 112 8.08 -13.29 -3.09
CA ASP A 112 7.74 -12.84 -4.44
C ASP A 112 8.37 -11.45 -4.66
N LYS A 113 9.44 -11.39 -5.47
CA LYS A 113 9.97 -10.11 -5.95
C LYS A 113 9.14 -9.64 -7.13
N ALA A 114 8.42 -8.53 -6.94
CA ALA A 114 7.78 -7.82 -8.04
C ALA A 114 8.66 -6.63 -8.47
N GLU A 115 9.04 -6.60 -9.74
CA GLU A 115 9.55 -5.38 -10.37
C GLU A 115 8.36 -4.50 -10.76
N LEU A 116 8.25 -3.33 -10.15
CA LEU A 116 7.19 -2.38 -10.48
C LEU A 116 7.75 -1.35 -11.46
N THR A 117 7.25 -1.38 -12.71
CA THR A 117 7.55 -0.39 -13.74
C THR A 117 6.29 0.41 -14.08
N GLY A 118 6.46 1.63 -14.60
CA GLY A 118 5.38 2.44 -15.11
C GLY A 118 4.74 1.83 -16.37
N LYS A 119 3.61 2.39 -16.81
CA LYS A 119 2.76 1.86 -17.92
C LYS A 119 3.51 1.59 -19.24
N ASP A 120 4.68 2.20 -19.43
CA ASP A 120 5.53 2.08 -20.62
C ASP A 120 6.87 1.35 -20.35
N GLY A 121 7.01 0.63 -19.24
CA GLY A 121 8.29 0.06 -18.80
C GLY A 121 9.31 1.10 -18.32
N LYS A 122 8.88 2.36 -18.18
CA LYS A 122 9.68 3.48 -17.66
C LYS A 122 9.59 3.53 -16.13
N ASP A 123 10.55 4.21 -15.50
CA ASP A 123 10.55 4.42 -14.06
C ASP A 123 9.21 4.96 -13.55
N LEU A 124 8.73 4.41 -12.43
CA LEU A 124 7.50 4.84 -11.77
C LEU A 124 7.54 6.32 -11.36
N MET A 125 8.73 6.84 -11.11
CA MET A 125 8.95 8.25 -10.88
C MET A 125 9.65 8.84 -12.11
N PRO A 126 9.01 9.77 -12.84
CA PRO A 126 9.72 10.48 -13.89
C PRO A 126 10.93 11.18 -13.28
N ASP A 127 12.05 11.13 -13.99
CA ASP A 127 13.28 11.85 -13.63
C ASP A 127 12.99 13.37 -13.61
N HIS A 128 12.96 13.96 -12.41
CA HIS A 128 12.73 15.39 -12.15
C HIS A 128 14.00 16.24 -12.30
N SER A 129 15.02 15.76 -13.02
CA SER A 129 16.21 16.54 -13.30
C SER A 129 15.86 17.96 -13.77
N PRO A 130 16.46 19.02 -13.18
CA PRO A 130 16.23 20.41 -13.58
C PRO A 130 16.38 20.63 -15.09
N ARG A 131 17.21 19.83 -15.77
CA ARG A 131 17.39 19.88 -17.23
C ARG A 131 16.14 19.48 -18.01
N LYS A 132 15.40 18.45 -17.57
CA LYS A 132 14.17 18.00 -18.26
C LYS A 132 13.03 18.97 -18.06
N LEU A 133 12.89 19.54 -16.86
CA LEU A 133 11.95 20.62 -16.55
C LEU A 133 12.21 21.86 -17.42
N ALA A 134 13.47 22.31 -17.49
CA ALA A 134 13.85 23.44 -18.34
C ALA A 134 13.53 23.19 -19.83
N LYS A 135 13.77 21.96 -20.32
CA LYS A 135 13.44 21.57 -21.69
C LYS A 135 11.93 21.60 -21.95
N ALA A 136 11.10 21.13 -21.01
CA ALA A 136 9.65 21.15 -21.14
C ALA A 136 9.09 22.59 -21.17
N VAL A 137 9.57 23.46 -20.29
CA VAL A 137 9.20 24.88 -20.24
C VAL A 137 9.57 25.59 -21.55
N ALA A 138 10.79 25.37 -22.05
CA ALA A 138 11.24 25.95 -23.32
C ALA A 138 10.38 25.50 -24.51
N LEU A 139 9.94 24.24 -24.53
CA LEU A 139 9.08 23.68 -25.58
C LEU A 139 7.69 24.31 -25.57
N ILE A 140 7.12 24.54 -24.38
CA ILE A 140 5.81 25.18 -24.21
C ILE A 140 5.87 26.64 -24.67
N LEU A 141 6.91 27.37 -24.28
CA LEU A 141 7.12 28.75 -24.71
C LEU A 141 7.27 28.85 -26.24
N ALA A 142 8.10 27.98 -26.84
CA ALA A 142 8.29 27.95 -28.29
C ALA A 142 7.00 27.59 -29.05
N LYS A 143 6.15 26.72 -28.49
CA LYS A 143 4.85 26.38 -29.08
C LYS A 143 3.88 27.56 -28.99
N GLY A 144 3.82 28.24 -27.85
CA GLY A 144 3.00 29.44 -27.67
C GLY A 144 3.40 30.58 -28.60
N MET A 145 4.71 30.77 -28.84
CA MET A 145 5.20 31.77 -29.80
C MET A 145 4.78 31.45 -31.25
N LYS A 146 4.85 30.18 -31.66
CA LYS A 146 4.39 29.75 -33.00
C LYS A 146 2.88 29.89 -33.20
N GLU A 147 2.09 29.63 -32.16
CA GLU A 147 0.63 29.82 -32.21
C GLU A 147 0.25 31.31 -32.25
N ALA A 148 1.00 32.17 -31.56
CA ALA A 148 0.83 33.62 -31.65
C ALA A 148 1.14 34.15 -33.06
N ASP A 149 2.24 33.70 -33.68
CA ASP A 149 2.62 34.08 -35.04
C ASP A 149 1.63 33.56 -36.11
N ALA A 150 0.95 32.44 -35.84
CA ALA A 150 -0.06 31.87 -36.75
C ALA A 150 -1.45 32.53 -36.63
N SER A 151 -1.71 33.28 -35.56
CA SER A 151 -3.00 33.95 -35.28
C SER A 151 -3.04 35.43 -35.71
N GLY A 152 -1.91 35.96 -36.20
CA GLY A 152 -1.73 37.37 -36.60
C GLY A 152 -1.73 37.60 -38.10
N ASN A 153 -2.58 36.91 -38.88
CA ASN A 153 -2.82 37.20 -40.29
C ASN A 153 -4.32 37.23 -40.61
#